data_AF-A0A2T0QX72-F1
#
_entry.id   AF-A0A2T0QX72-F1
#
_cell.length_a   1.000
_cell.length_b   1.000
_cell.length_c   1.000
_cell.angle_alpha   90.00
_cell.angle_beta   90.00
_cell.angle_gamma   90.00
#
_symmetry.space_group_name_H-M   'P 1'
#
loop_
_entity.id
_entity.type
_entity.pdbx_description
1 polymer ?
#
loop_
_entity_poly.entity_id
_entity_poly.type
_entity_poly.pdbx_seq_one_letter_code
_entity_poly.pdbx_strand_id
1 'polypeptide(L)'
;MDLGQAHVETLARRVAAGADDVRAARRRLAATGDVDWTGTSAARFRARLTDADRLVGGLAARCDDAAGSLHAHAAALAGAGALR
;
A
#
# COMPACT_ATOMS: atom_id res chain seq x y z
N MET A 1 -17.87 -11.50 -19.78
CA MET A 1 -16.99 -11.21 -18.64
C MET A 1 -17.56 -11.94 -17.45
N ASP A 2 -16.79 -12.83 -16.83
CA ASP A 2 -17.22 -13.54 -15.62
C ASP A 2 -17.36 -12.52 -14.46
N LEU A 3 -18.48 -12.55 -13.74
CA LEU A 3 -18.74 -11.71 -12.56
C LEU A 3 -17.63 -11.89 -11.51
N GLY A 4 -17.05 -13.09 -11.40
CA GLY A 4 -15.91 -13.37 -10.52
C GLY A 4 -14.66 -12.59 -10.92
N GLN A 5 -14.29 -12.60 -12.20
CA GLN A 5 -13.14 -11.87 -12.72
C GLN A 5 -13.28 -10.35 -12.48
N ALA A 6 -14.42 -9.78 -12.86
CA ALA A 6 -14.66 -8.33 -12.72
C ALA A 6 -14.59 -7.85 -11.26
N HIS A 7 -15.04 -8.70 -10.33
CA HIS A 7 -14.96 -8.43 -8.89
C HIS A 7 -13.51 -8.43 -8.41
N VAL A 8 -12.72 -9.44 -8.78
CA VAL A 8 -11.30 -9.55 -8.41
C VAL A 8 -10.48 -8.39 -8.98
N GLU A 9 -10.71 -7.99 -10.23
CA GLU A 9 -10.04 -6.82 -10.82
C GLU A 9 -10.38 -5.52 -10.10
N THR A 10 -11.65 -5.36 -9.69
CA THR A 10 -12.08 -4.19 -8.93
C THR A 10 -11.40 -4.15 -7.56
N LEU A 11 -11.27 -5.30 -6.90
CA LEU A 11 -10.54 -5.40 -5.64
C LEU A 11 -9.05 -5.08 -5.84
N ALA A 12 -8.41 -5.61 -6.88
CA ALA A 12 -7.00 -5.34 -7.20
C ALA A 12 -6.75 -3.83 -7.36
N ARG A 13 -7.59 -3.14 -8.13
CA ARG A 13 -7.52 -1.68 -8.31
C ARG A 13 -7.69 -0.92 -7.00
N ARG A 14 -8.61 -1.34 -6.13
CA ARG A 14 -8.83 -0.69 -4.82
C ARG A 14 -7.63 -0.89 -3.90
N VAL A 15 -7.03 -2.07 -3.89
CA VAL A 15 -5.83 -2.35 -3.09
C VAL A 15 -4.64 -1.53 -3.60
N ALA A 16 -4.47 -1.40 -4.92
CA ALA A 16 -3.44 -0.56 -5.52
C ALA A 16 -3.63 0.94 -5.16
N ALA A 17 -4.86 1.45 -5.24
CA ALA A 17 -5.17 2.81 -4.80
C ALA A 17 -4.86 3.02 -3.30
N GLY A 18 -5.17 2.02 -2.46
CA GLY A 18 -4.77 2.03 -1.06
C GLY A 18 -3.25 2.07 -0.86
N ALA A 19 -2.47 1.37 -1.69
CA ALA A 19 -1.01 1.45 -1.66
C ALA A 19 -0.52 2.88 -1.95
N ASP A 20 -1.15 3.57 -2.92
CA ASP A 20 -0.83 4.95 -3.25
C ASP A 20 -1.14 5.93 -2.11
N ASP A 21 -2.27 5.75 -1.44
CA ASP A 21 -2.64 6.53 -0.24
C ASP A 21 -1.61 6.33 0.88
N VAL A 22 -1.17 5.09 1.11
CA VAL A 22 -0.12 4.78 2.10
C VAL A 22 1.22 5.42 1.72
N ARG A 23 1.61 5.40 0.44
CA ARG A 23 2.81 6.11 -0.04
C ARG A 23 2.68 7.62 0.13
N ALA A 24 1.50 8.19 -0.12
CA ALA A 24 1.25 9.61 0.09
C ALA A 24 1.36 9.99 1.58
N ALA A 25 0.80 9.17 2.47
CA ALA A 25 0.95 9.33 3.91
C ALA A 25 2.43 9.25 4.33
N ARG A 26 3.19 8.31 3.77
CA ARG A 26 4.64 8.19 4.04
C ARG A 26 5.41 9.45 3.65
N ARG A 27 5.14 10.03 2.47
CA ARG A 27 5.76 11.29 2.04
C ARG A 27 5.44 12.45 2.99
N ARG A 28 4.21 12.51 3.51
CA ARG A 28 3.80 13.51 4.51
C ARG A 28 4.54 13.32 5.84
N LEU A 29 4.69 12.07 6.31
CA LEU A 29 5.47 11.75 7.51
C LEU A 29 6.92 12.20 7.36
N ALA A 30 7.56 11.90 6.22
CA ALA A 30 8.93 12.31 5.94
C ALA A 30 9.09 13.85 5.96
N ALA A 31 8.14 14.58 5.38
CA ALA A 31 8.13 16.04 5.42
C ALA A 31 7.95 16.62 6.84
N THR A 32 7.45 15.83 7.80
CA THR A 32 7.29 16.24 9.20
C THR A 32 8.57 16.01 10.03
N GLY A 33 9.56 15.30 9.49
CA GLY A 33 10.79 14.94 10.19
C GLY A 33 11.75 16.10 10.44
N ASP A 34 11.55 17.22 9.76
CA ASP A 34 12.37 18.42 9.87
C ASP A 34 11.86 19.29 11.02
N VAL A 35 12.32 18.96 12.22
CA VAL A 35 11.86 19.58 13.46
C VAL A 35 12.98 20.41 14.06
N ASP A 36 12.79 21.73 14.05
CA ASP A 36 13.79 22.73 14.44
C ASP A 36 14.08 22.80 15.96
N TRP A 37 13.25 22.20 16.81
CA TRP A 37 13.45 22.24 18.26
C TRP A 37 14.34 21.09 18.76
N THR A 38 15.08 21.36 19.84
CA THR A 38 16.03 20.43 20.46
C THR A 38 15.54 19.89 21.81
N GLY A 39 16.13 18.79 22.28
CA GLY A 39 15.87 18.19 23.59
C GLY A 39 15.19 16.81 23.54
N THR A 40 14.95 16.22 24.71
CA THR A 40 14.45 14.84 24.85
C THR A 40 13.11 14.61 24.12
N SER A 41 12.21 15.60 24.15
CA SER A 41 10.93 15.52 23.44
C SER A 41 11.11 15.48 21.92
N ALA A 42 12.09 16.23 21.37
CA ALA A 42 12.42 16.20 19.95
C ALA A 42 12.94 14.81 19.53
N ALA A 43 13.85 14.23 20.32
CA ALA A 43 14.38 12.90 20.07
C ALA A 43 13.28 11.82 20.10
N ARG A 44 12.37 11.88 21.08
CA ARG A 44 11.21 10.96 21.16
C ARG A 44 10.28 11.10 19.96
N PHE A 45 10.05 12.34 19.50
CA PHE A 45 9.21 12.60 18.33
C PHE A 45 9.84 12.03 17.04
N ARG A 46 11.14 12.29 16.79
CA ARG A 46 11.87 11.73 15.64
C ARG A 46 11.90 10.20 15.65
N ALA A 47 12.07 9.59 16.82
CA ALA A 47 11.99 8.13 16.97
C ALA A 47 10.61 7.59 16.56
N ARG A 48 9.52 8.23 17.04
CA ARG A 48 8.15 7.86 16.65
C ARG A 48 7.88 8.03 15.17
N LEU A 49 8.41 9.09 14.54
CA LEU A 49 8.30 9.27 13.08
C LEU A 49 9.04 8.17 12.33
N THR A 50 10.21 7.76 12.80
CA THR A 50 10.99 6.65 12.20
C THR A 50 10.23 5.33 12.30
N ASP A 51 9.62 5.05 13.46
CA ASP A 51 8.78 3.87 13.66
C ASP A 51 7.56 3.88 12.73
N ALA A 52 6.90 5.03 12.60
CA ALA A 52 5.77 5.22 11.72
C ALA A 52 6.17 5.04 10.23
N ASP A 53 7.29 5.60 9.79
CA ASP A 53 7.78 5.44 8.41
C ASP A 53 7.99 3.96 8.06
N ARG A 54 8.61 3.20 8.97
CA ARG A 54 8.84 1.76 8.78
C ARG A 54 7.52 0.98 8.70
N LEU A 55 6.55 1.27 9.57
CA LEU A 55 5.26 0.60 9.55
C LEU A 55 4.46 0.90 8.27
N VAL A 56 4.42 2.18 7.88
CA VAL A 56 3.72 2.65 6.67
C VAL A 56 4.41 2.12 5.41
N GLY A 57 5.74 2.13 5.36
CA GLY A 57 6.52 1.56 4.27
C GLY A 57 6.25 0.06 4.09
N GLY A 58 6.19 -0.71 5.19
CA GLY A 58 5.84 -2.13 5.16
C GLY A 58 4.40 -2.39 4.72
N LEU A 59 3.46 -1.51 5.06
CA LEU A 59 2.07 -1.61 4.61
C LEU A 59 1.94 -1.39 3.11
N ALA A 60 2.63 -0.41 2.53
CA ALA A 60 2.60 -0.15 1.09
C ALA A 60 3.06 -1.38 0.28
N ALA A 61 4.18 -2.00 0.69
CA ALA A 61 4.69 -3.21 0.06
C ALA A 61 3.68 -4.38 0.11
N ARG A 62 3.02 -4.57 1.26
CA ARG A 62 1.98 -5.60 1.40
C ARG A 62 0.76 -5.33 0.51
N CYS A 63 0.38 -4.06 0.33
CA CYS A 63 -0.69 -3.70 -0.60
C CYS A 63 -0.28 -4.00 -2.05
N ASP A 64 0.97 -3.71 -2.43
CA ASP A 64 1.48 -4.04 -3.77
C ASP A 64 1.46 -5.55 -4.04
N ASP A 65 1.96 -6.35 -3.10
CA ASP A 65 1.96 -7.81 -3.20
C ASP A 65 0.53 -8.37 -3.32
N ALA A 66 -0.41 -7.83 -2.54
CA ALA A 66 -1.82 -8.22 -2.58
C ALA A 66 -2.48 -7.81 -3.92
N ALA A 67 -2.24 -6.61 -4.41
CA ALA A 67 -2.75 -6.15 -5.70
C ALA A 67 -2.21 -7.00 -6.85
N GLY A 68 -0.91 -7.33 -6.84
CA GLY A 68 -0.27 -8.22 -7.81
C GLY A 68 -0.87 -9.62 -7.80
N SER A 69 -1.08 -10.20 -6.60
CA SER A 69 -1.71 -11.51 -6.43
C SER A 69 -3.14 -11.53 -6.98
N LEU A 70 -3.91 -10.46 -6.74
CA LEU A 70 -5.28 -10.33 -7.27
C LEU A 70 -5.29 -10.18 -8.78
N HIS A 71 -4.37 -9.42 -9.36
CA HIS A 71 -4.23 -9.30 -10.82
C HIS A 71 -3.87 -10.65 -11.48
N ALA A 72 -2.93 -11.38 -10.89
CA ALA A 72 -2.57 -12.72 -11.36
C ALA A 72 -3.78 -13.68 -11.30
N HIS A 73 -4.57 -13.61 -10.22
CA HIS A 73 -5.77 -14.42 -10.08
C HIS A 73 -6.85 -14.05 -11.11
N ALA A 74 -7.10 -12.76 -11.35
CA ALA A 74 -8.03 -12.31 -12.38
C ALA A 74 -7.62 -12.78 -13.79
N ALA A 75 -6.32 -12.72 -14.11
CA ALA A 75 -5.79 -13.22 -15.39
C ALA A 75 -5.97 -14.75 -15.53
N ALA A 76 -5.77 -15.51 -14.46
CA ALA A 76 -6.01 -16.96 -14.45
C ALA A 76 -7.49 -17.30 -14.70
N LEU A 77 -8.42 -16.55 -14.10
CA LEU A 77 -9.86 -16.72 -14.34
C LEU A 77 -10.22 -16.42 -15.80
N ALA A 78 -9.65 -15.37 -16.39
CA ALA A 78 -9.86 -15.03 -17.80
C ALA A 78 -9.36 -16.14 -18.75
N GLY A 79 -8.17 -16.68 -18.49
CA GLY A 79 -7.59 -17.78 -19.27
C GLY A 79 -8.37 -19.09 -19.15
N ALA A 80 -8.85 -19.43 -17.95
CA ALA A 80 -9.67 -20.62 -17.71
C ALA A 80 -11.07 -20.51 -18.36
N GLY A 81 -11.64 -19.30 -18.41
CA GLY A 81 -12.90 -19.03 -19.09
C GLY A 81 -12.82 -19.10 -20.62
N ALA A 82 -11.63 -18.93 -21.21
CA ALA A 82 -11.40 -19.01 -22.65
C ALA A 82 -11.22 -20.45 -23.18
N LEU A 83 -10.98 -21.42 -22.28
CA LEU A 83 -10.81 -22.85 -22.60
C LEU A 83 -12.12 -23.65 -22.46
N ARG A 84 -13.22 -23.00 -22.07
CA ARG A 84 -14.58 -23.56 -21.96
C ARG A 84 -15.46 -23.04 -23.07
#